data_AF-A0A522XGT0-F1
#
_entry.id   AF-A0A522XGT0-F1
#
_cell.length_a   1.000
_cell.length_b   1.000
_cell.length_c   1.000
_cell.angle_alpha   90.00
_cell.angle_beta   90.00
_cell.angle_gamma   90.00
#
_symmetry.space_group_name_H-M   'P 1'
#
loop_
_entity.id
_entity.type
_entity.pdbx_description
1 polymer ?
#
loop_
_entity_poly.entity_id
_entity_poly.type
_entity_poly.pdbx_seq_one_letter_code
_entity_poly.pdbx_strand_id
1 'polypeptide(L)'
;DRDRRDFRRIHGNVQLFERNKNGEVSVEPIPGPYTKKWREHWLRRVLEAQETVRRTAPPEMRDITLITTEELSEIRRIWLEEKHEFDDRLPTVYREITGKPFQDPRPGADQSLLGLDEWNILEDLADGDAMELELMAKLLDTERQYHTKLNRKGIYEALEKCFETSSRSPEEAIANAHRKRELKEAAAAGDVAKVKQLTWSDLKFGDSPDS
;
A
#
# COMPACT_ATOMS: atom_id res chain seq x y z
N ASP A 1 15.68 6.46 -0.60
CA ASP A 1 14.65 5.72 -1.35
C ASP A 1 13.83 4.82 -0.44
N ARG A 2 14.44 4.08 0.51
CA ARG A 2 13.68 3.23 1.45
C ARG A 2 12.59 3.97 2.23
N ASP A 3 12.87 5.22 2.62
CA ASP A 3 11.97 6.17 3.25
C ASP A 3 10.69 6.48 2.44
N ARG A 4 10.68 6.11 1.16
CA ARG A 4 9.58 6.38 0.23
C ARG A 4 8.69 5.16 -0.01
N ARG A 5 9.10 4.00 0.49
CA ARG A 5 8.52 2.71 0.15
C ARG A 5 7.92 2.03 1.36
N ASP A 6 6.91 1.22 1.10
CA ASP A 6 6.32 0.35 2.09
C ASP A 6 7.36 -0.67 2.59
N PHE A 7 7.31 -1.00 3.88
CA PHE A 7 8.17 -2.02 4.47
C PHE A 7 7.77 -3.45 4.04
N ARG A 8 6.54 -3.62 3.54
CA ARG A 8 5.99 -4.85 2.97
C ARG A 8 6.21 -4.90 1.46
N ARG A 9 6.34 -6.09 0.90
CA ARG A 9 6.30 -6.32 -0.55
C ARG A 9 4.90 -6.04 -1.10
N ILE A 10 4.76 -6.07 -2.44
CA ILE A 10 3.49 -5.74 -3.11
C ILE A 10 2.29 -6.61 -2.67
N HIS A 11 2.55 -7.83 -2.17
CA HIS A 11 1.53 -8.73 -1.63
C HIS A 11 1.29 -8.59 -0.13
N GLY A 12 1.90 -7.60 0.52
CA GLY A 12 1.73 -7.30 1.95
C GLY A 12 2.63 -8.09 2.90
N ASN A 13 3.44 -9.03 2.40
CA ASN A 13 4.38 -9.77 3.22
C ASN A 13 5.68 -8.99 3.45
N VAL A 14 6.24 -9.05 4.67
CA VAL A 14 7.59 -8.55 4.96
C VAL A 14 8.60 -9.62 4.55
N GLN A 15 9.50 -9.28 3.62
CA GLN A 15 10.58 -10.17 3.19
C GLN A 15 11.91 -9.57 3.62
N LEU A 16 12.74 -10.36 4.29
CA LEU A 16 14.07 -9.94 4.72
C LEU A 16 15.14 -10.34 3.69
N PHE A 17 16.21 -9.56 3.62
CA PHE A 17 17.43 -9.94 2.91
C PHE A 17 18.66 -9.64 3.75
N GLU A 18 19.72 -10.41 3.55
CA GLU A 18 21.03 -10.12 4.11
C GLU A 18 21.75 -9.09 3.24
N ARG A 19 22.20 -8.03 3.87
CA ARG A 19 23.03 -7.02 3.27
C ARG A 19 24.42 -7.09 3.88
N ASN A 20 25.43 -7.31 3.04
CA ASN A 20 26.81 -7.08 3.43
C ASN A 20 27.22 -5.69 2.92
N LYS A 21 27.57 -4.79 3.84
CA LYS A 21 28.12 -3.48 3.50
C LYS A 21 29.35 -3.25 4.34
N ASN A 22 30.50 -3.07 3.70
CA ASN A 22 31.78 -2.80 4.35
C ASN A 22 32.18 -3.88 5.40
N GLY A 23 31.77 -5.14 5.20
CA GLY A 23 32.06 -6.23 6.13
C GLY A 23 31.05 -6.36 7.28
N GLU A 24 30.11 -5.44 7.42
CA GLU A 24 28.99 -5.53 8.34
C GLU A 24 27.81 -6.23 7.66
N VAL A 25 27.32 -7.32 8.27
CA VAL A 25 26.15 -8.06 7.80
C VAL A 25 24.94 -7.58 8.59
N SER A 26 23.98 -6.96 7.90
CA SER A 26 22.68 -6.61 8.45
C SER A 26 21.57 -7.42 7.78
N VAL A 27 20.54 -7.77 8.53
CA VAL A 27 19.32 -8.36 7.99
C VAL A 27 18.26 -7.27 7.98
N GLU A 28 17.78 -6.90 6.79
CA GLU A 28 16.87 -5.76 6.63
C GLU A 28 15.66 -6.14 5.76
N PRO A 29 14.50 -5.50 5.96
CA PRO A 29 13.37 -5.64 5.06
C PRO A 29 13.70 -5.18 3.63
N ILE A 30 13.21 -5.93 2.64
CA ILE A 30 13.18 -5.53 1.24
C ILE A 30 12.00 -4.57 1.06
N PRO A 31 12.24 -3.29 0.73
CA PRO A 31 11.16 -2.34 0.52
C PRO A 31 10.26 -2.74 -0.64
N GLY A 32 8.95 -2.50 -0.53
CA GLY A 32 7.97 -2.78 -1.57
C GLY A 32 7.58 -1.56 -2.39
N PRO A 33 6.29 -1.39 -2.72
CA PRO A 33 5.84 -0.28 -3.56
C PRO A 33 6.01 1.08 -2.87
N TYR A 34 5.98 2.17 -3.65
CA TYR A 34 5.92 3.52 -3.08
C TYR A 34 4.69 3.68 -2.20
N THR A 35 4.80 4.43 -1.10
CA THR A 35 3.65 4.80 -0.25
C THR A 35 2.70 5.74 -0.97
N LYS A 36 1.46 5.90 -0.47
CA LYS A 36 0.43 6.79 -1.03
C LYS A 36 0.96 8.19 -1.36
N LYS A 37 1.59 8.82 -0.36
CA LYS A 37 2.26 10.13 -0.48
C LYS A 37 3.23 10.20 -1.67
N TRP A 38 4.03 9.15 -1.88
CA TRP A 38 5.02 9.13 -2.96
C TRP A 38 4.42 8.77 -4.32
N ARG A 39 3.35 7.97 -4.38
CA ARG A 39 2.58 7.75 -5.61
C ARG A 39 1.97 9.07 -6.10
N GLU A 40 1.33 9.83 -5.20
CA GLU A 40 0.81 11.18 -5.50
C GLU A 40 1.93 12.13 -5.94
N HIS A 41 3.08 12.09 -5.27
CA HIS A 41 4.23 12.89 -5.65
C HIS A 41 4.69 12.59 -7.09
N TRP A 42 4.87 11.32 -7.45
CA TRP A 42 5.32 10.97 -8.80
C TRP A 42 4.31 11.34 -9.89
N LEU A 43 3.01 11.19 -9.60
CA LEU A 43 1.95 11.65 -10.49
C LEU A 43 2.05 13.17 -10.73
N ARG A 44 2.25 13.97 -9.66
CA ARG A 44 2.48 15.42 -9.80
C ARG A 44 3.68 15.71 -10.68
N ARG A 45 4.82 15.04 -10.43
CA ARG A 45 6.06 15.28 -11.17
C ARG A 45 5.93 15.03 -12.67
N VAL A 46 5.23 13.95 -13.08
CA VAL A 46 5.04 13.67 -14.51
C VAL A 46 4.10 14.68 -15.17
N LEU A 47 3.01 15.07 -14.50
CA LEU A 47 2.08 16.08 -15.00
C LEU A 47 2.73 17.47 -15.07
N GLU A 48 3.48 17.87 -14.05
CA GLU A 48 4.24 19.13 -14.02
C GLU A 48 5.28 19.18 -15.14
N ALA A 49 6.00 18.09 -15.38
CA ALA A 49 6.95 17.99 -16.47
C ALA A 49 6.25 18.14 -17.82
N GLN A 50 5.12 17.44 -18.02
CA GLN A 50 4.33 17.56 -19.24
C GLN A 50 3.89 18.99 -19.49
N GLU A 51 3.21 19.63 -18.53
CA GLU A 51 2.71 21.01 -18.69
C GLU A 51 3.85 22.04 -18.82
N THR A 52 4.99 21.80 -18.18
CA THR A 52 6.18 22.65 -18.37
C THR A 52 6.66 22.60 -19.81
N VAL A 53 6.82 21.41 -20.39
CA VAL A 53 7.27 21.27 -21.79
C VAL A 53 6.24 21.87 -22.75
N ARG A 54 4.93 21.63 -22.54
CA ARG A 54 3.87 22.22 -23.38
C ARG A 54 3.92 23.76 -23.39
N ARG A 55 4.32 24.38 -22.29
CA ARG A 55 4.48 25.85 -22.19
C ARG A 55 5.78 26.37 -22.81
N THR A 56 6.89 25.68 -22.60
CA THR A 56 8.23 26.21 -22.92
C THR A 56 8.82 25.71 -24.24
N ALA A 57 8.33 24.59 -24.78
CA ALA A 57 8.88 23.99 -25.98
C ALA A 57 8.54 24.79 -27.26
N PRO A 58 9.32 24.60 -28.34
CA PRO A 58 8.98 25.08 -29.68
C PRO A 58 7.56 24.65 -30.10
N PRO A 59 6.82 25.45 -30.89
CA PRO A 59 5.44 25.17 -31.26
C PRO A 59 5.17 23.73 -31.73
N GLU A 60 6.09 23.18 -32.53
CA GLU A 60 6.05 21.82 -33.07
C GLU A 60 6.15 20.70 -32.02
N MET A 61 6.59 21.00 -30.80
CA MET A 61 6.77 20.05 -29.70
C MET A 61 5.79 20.28 -28.53
N ARG A 62 4.89 21.26 -28.63
CA ARG A 62 3.95 21.59 -27.55
C ARG A 62 2.82 20.59 -27.35
N ASP A 63 2.66 19.62 -28.25
CA ASP A 63 1.66 18.55 -28.14
C ASP A 63 2.21 17.26 -27.50
N ILE A 64 3.30 17.38 -26.74
CA ILE A 64 3.87 16.25 -26.02
C ILE A 64 2.88 15.68 -25.00
N THR A 65 2.85 14.36 -24.92
CA THR A 65 2.10 13.60 -23.91
C THR A 65 3.08 12.63 -23.24
N LEU A 66 3.42 12.89 -21.97
CA LEU A 66 4.28 12.04 -21.15
C LEU A 66 3.50 10.96 -20.42
N ILE A 67 2.21 11.21 -20.16
CA ILE A 67 1.29 10.25 -19.57
C ILE A 67 -0.08 10.41 -20.23
N THR A 68 -0.65 9.32 -20.74
CA THR A 68 -1.93 9.37 -21.46
C THR A 68 -3.11 9.38 -20.50
N THR A 69 -4.29 9.73 -21.00
CA THR A 69 -5.55 9.66 -20.24
C THR A 69 -5.85 8.23 -19.79
N GLU A 70 -5.54 7.24 -20.62
CA GLU A 70 -5.72 5.81 -20.33
C GLU A 70 -4.75 5.35 -19.22
N GLU A 71 -3.50 5.80 -19.25
CA GLU A 71 -2.54 5.51 -18.18
C GLU A 71 -2.95 6.16 -16.85
N LEU A 72 -3.45 7.40 -16.88
CA LEU A 72 -4.04 8.06 -15.70
C LEU A 72 -5.25 7.29 -15.18
N SER A 73 -6.11 6.80 -16.07
CA SER A 73 -7.27 5.97 -15.74
C SER A 73 -6.86 4.68 -15.03
N GLU A 74 -5.81 4.01 -15.50
CA GLU A 74 -5.27 2.82 -14.84
C GLU A 74 -4.61 3.12 -13.49
N ILE A 75 -3.93 4.27 -13.36
CA ILE A 75 -3.42 4.69 -12.04
C ILE A 75 -4.58 4.87 -11.06
N ARG A 76 -5.66 5.54 -11.47
CA ARG A 76 -6.86 5.74 -10.63
C ARG A 76 -7.48 4.40 -10.26
N ARG A 77 -7.60 3.47 -11.23
CA ARG A 77 -8.10 2.10 -10.98
C ARG A 77 -7.27 1.39 -9.91
N ILE A 78 -5.95 1.37 -10.06
CA ILE A 78 -5.04 0.70 -9.12
C ILE A 78 -5.18 1.31 -7.72
N TRP A 79 -5.26 2.63 -7.61
CA TRP A 79 -5.41 3.29 -6.30
C TRP A 79 -6.74 2.92 -5.64
N LEU A 80 -7.85 3.01 -6.38
CA LEU A 80 -9.18 2.71 -5.85
C LEU A 80 -9.39 1.22 -5.54
N GLU A 81 -9.02 0.34 -6.46
CA GLU A 81 -9.42 -1.08 -6.40
C GLU A 81 -8.38 -1.99 -5.72
N GLU A 82 -7.09 -1.68 -5.90
CA GLU A 82 -5.99 -2.53 -5.40
C GLU A 82 -5.31 -1.94 -4.16
N LYS A 83 -5.35 -0.61 -4.00
CA LYS A 83 -4.80 0.08 -2.82
C LYS A 83 -5.87 0.56 -1.87
N HIS A 84 -7.15 0.44 -2.24
CA HIS A 84 -8.29 0.83 -1.42
C HIS A 84 -8.29 2.32 -1.04
N GLU A 85 -7.70 3.17 -1.89
CA GLU A 85 -7.56 4.62 -1.70
C GLU A 85 -8.79 5.37 -2.24
N PHE A 86 -9.95 5.18 -1.62
CA PHE A 86 -11.21 5.77 -2.08
C PHE A 86 -11.38 7.26 -1.75
N ASP A 87 -10.34 7.93 -1.25
CA ASP A 87 -10.24 9.39 -1.27
C ASP A 87 -10.05 9.96 -2.69
N ASP A 88 -9.76 9.10 -3.66
CA ASP A 88 -9.78 9.36 -5.10
C ASP A 88 -8.97 10.62 -5.48
N ARG A 89 -7.69 10.60 -5.12
CA ARG A 89 -6.80 11.78 -5.25
C ARG A 89 -6.44 12.16 -6.68
N LEU A 90 -6.44 11.21 -7.62
CA LEU A 90 -5.94 11.44 -8.97
C LEU A 90 -6.67 12.58 -9.72
N PRO A 91 -8.01 12.63 -9.77
CA PRO A 91 -8.72 13.75 -10.39
C PRO A 91 -8.35 15.11 -9.81
N THR A 92 -8.11 15.17 -8.49
CA THR A 92 -7.72 16.40 -7.80
C THR A 92 -6.31 16.82 -8.19
N VAL A 93 -5.34 15.90 -8.15
CA VAL A 93 -3.95 16.16 -8.59
C VAL A 93 -3.91 16.63 -10.04
N TYR A 94 -4.67 15.97 -10.93
CA TYR A 94 -4.73 16.32 -12.34
C TYR A 94 -5.26 17.75 -12.54
N ARG A 95 -6.35 18.11 -11.86
CA ARG A 95 -6.94 19.46 -11.96
C ARG A 95 -6.01 20.54 -11.41
N GLU A 96 -5.33 20.27 -10.30
CA GLU A 96 -4.38 21.21 -9.70
C GLU A 96 -3.22 21.56 -10.63
N ILE A 97 -2.72 20.60 -11.41
CA ILE A 97 -1.57 20.80 -12.30
C ILE A 97 -1.98 21.30 -13.69
N THR A 98 -3.04 20.73 -14.27
CA THR A 98 -3.44 21.01 -15.66
C THR A 98 -4.49 22.13 -15.78
N GLY A 99 -5.15 22.48 -14.68
CA GLY A 99 -6.31 23.40 -14.67
C GLY A 99 -7.57 22.82 -15.30
N LYS A 100 -7.58 21.56 -15.74
CA LYS A 100 -8.71 20.91 -16.41
C LYS A 100 -9.29 19.79 -15.53
N PRO A 101 -10.60 19.53 -15.58
CA PRO A 101 -11.15 18.34 -14.94
C PRO A 101 -10.58 17.08 -15.60
N PHE A 102 -10.23 16.08 -14.80
CA PHE A 102 -9.91 14.75 -15.31
C PHE A 102 -11.21 14.08 -15.77
N GLN A 103 -11.22 13.57 -17.00
CA GLN A 103 -12.33 12.78 -17.53
C GLN A 103 -11.84 11.34 -17.66
N ASP A 104 -12.33 10.47 -16.79
CA ASP A 104 -11.97 9.07 -16.82
C ASP A 104 -12.68 8.37 -17.99
N PRO A 105 -11.94 7.73 -18.92
CA PRO A 105 -12.53 7.03 -20.06
C PRO A 105 -13.29 5.76 -19.65
N ARG A 106 -13.09 5.25 -18.43
CA ARG A 106 -13.78 4.04 -17.95
C ARG A 106 -15.25 4.34 -17.62
N PRO A 107 -16.21 3.62 -18.23
CA PRO A 107 -17.63 3.80 -17.92
C PRO A 107 -17.93 3.57 -16.44
N GLY A 108 -18.65 4.51 -15.81
CA GLY A 108 -19.03 4.40 -14.40
C GLY A 108 -17.93 4.70 -13.40
N ALA A 109 -16.75 5.18 -13.82
CA ALA A 109 -15.63 5.47 -12.93
C ALA A 109 -15.94 6.53 -11.84
N ASP A 110 -16.93 7.39 -12.08
CA ASP A 110 -17.35 8.41 -11.11
C ASP A 110 -18.50 7.95 -10.19
N GLN A 111 -18.94 6.69 -10.31
CA GLN A 111 -19.95 6.08 -9.45
C GLN A 111 -19.26 5.27 -8.36
N SER A 112 -19.07 5.88 -7.18
CA SER A 112 -18.53 5.17 -6.01
C SER A 112 -19.48 5.26 -4.82
N LEU A 113 -19.61 4.15 -4.09
CA LEU A 113 -20.31 4.08 -2.80
C LEU A 113 -19.45 4.57 -1.63
N LEU A 114 -18.12 4.63 -1.82
CA LEU A 114 -17.17 5.15 -0.83
C LEU A 114 -16.38 6.27 -1.49
N GLY A 115 -16.29 7.43 -0.84
CA GLY A 115 -15.59 8.59 -1.33
C GLY A 115 -14.80 9.30 -0.25
N LEU A 116 -14.50 10.57 -0.52
CA LEU A 116 -13.72 11.42 0.39
C LEU A 116 -14.35 11.58 1.77
N ASP A 117 -15.68 11.63 1.86
CA ASP A 117 -16.38 11.80 3.14
C ASP A 117 -16.18 10.56 4.04
N GLU A 118 -16.35 9.35 3.51
CA GLU A 118 -16.05 8.12 4.24
C GLU A 118 -14.57 8.03 4.61
N TRP A 119 -13.67 8.46 3.71
CA TRP A 119 -12.24 8.44 3.98
C TRP A 119 -11.87 9.34 5.16
N ASN A 120 -12.39 10.57 5.19
CA ASN A 120 -12.14 11.51 6.28
C ASN A 120 -12.65 10.95 7.62
N ILE A 121 -13.80 10.27 7.63
CA ILE A 121 -14.32 9.62 8.84
C ILE A 121 -13.35 8.54 9.32
N LEU A 122 -12.76 7.73 8.42
CA LEU A 122 -11.77 6.74 8.81
C LEU A 122 -10.47 7.38 9.31
N GLU A 123 -10.03 8.48 8.72
CA GLU A 123 -8.85 9.23 9.19
C GLU A 123 -9.06 9.74 10.61
N ASP A 124 -10.24 10.29 10.90
CA ASP A 124 -10.61 10.77 12.23
C ASP A 124 -10.68 9.62 13.26
N LEU A 125 -11.24 8.47 12.86
CA LEU A 125 -11.32 7.29 13.73
C LEU A 125 -9.96 6.66 14.04
N ALA A 126 -9.04 6.68 13.07
CA ALA A 126 -7.72 6.10 13.22
C ALA A 126 -6.77 6.97 14.08
N ASP A 127 -7.14 8.21 14.40
CA ASP A 127 -6.38 9.15 15.22
C ASP A 127 -4.88 9.26 14.82
N GLY A 128 -4.62 9.24 13.51
CA GLY A 128 -3.27 9.31 12.95
C GLY A 128 -2.51 7.99 12.86
N ASP A 129 -3.10 6.86 13.28
CA ASP A 129 -2.54 5.52 13.01
C ASP A 129 -2.79 5.13 11.53
N ALA A 130 -1.71 5.20 10.75
CA ALA A 130 -1.75 4.87 9.33
C ALA A 130 -2.07 3.38 9.05
N MET A 131 -1.69 2.46 9.95
CA MET A 131 -1.96 1.04 9.79
C MET A 131 -3.42 0.73 10.09
N GLU A 132 -4.00 1.37 11.10
CA GLU A 132 -5.42 1.27 11.42
C GLU A 132 -6.29 1.83 10.29
N LEU A 133 -5.98 3.03 9.80
CA LEU A 133 -6.64 3.61 8.62
C LEU A 133 -6.59 2.66 7.43
N GLU A 134 -5.41 2.11 7.12
CA GLU A 134 -5.24 1.16 6.01
C GLU A 134 -6.09 -0.11 6.21
N LEU A 135 -6.12 -0.66 7.43
CA LEU A 135 -6.91 -1.84 7.75
C LEU A 135 -8.41 -1.56 7.56
N MET A 136 -8.92 -0.47 8.14
CA MET A 136 -10.33 -0.09 8.02
C MET A 136 -10.73 0.16 6.57
N ALA A 137 -9.91 0.92 5.82
CA ALA A 137 -10.16 1.19 4.41
C ALA A 137 -10.20 -0.11 3.59
N LYS A 138 -9.24 -1.02 3.80
CA LYS A 138 -9.21 -2.34 3.14
C LYS A 138 -10.44 -3.17 3.46
N LEU A 139 -10.85 -3.24 4.73
CA LEU A 139 -12.01 -4.03 5.14
C LEU A 139 -13.29 -3.50 4.49
N LEU A 140 -13.52 -2.19 4.56
CA LEU A 140 -14.72 -1.55 4.02
C LEU A 140 -14.78 -1.67 2.49
N ASP A 141 -13.66 -1.42 1.81
CA ASP A 141 -13.58 -1.51 0.36
C ASP A 141 -13.71 -2.97 -0.12
N THR A 142 -13.10 -3.92 0.58
CA THR A 142 -13.26 -5.36 0.29
C THR A 142 -14.72 -5.77 0.40
N GLU A 143 -15.42 -5.34 1.46
CA GLU A 143 -16.85 -5.63 1.61
C GLU A 143 -17.68 -5.03 0.47
N ARG A 144 -17.41 -3.76 0.10
CA ARG A 144 -18.04 -3.09 -1.05
C ARG A 144 -17.81 -3.87 -2.35
N GLN A 145 -16.58 -4.32 -2.63
CA GLN A 145 -16.24 -5.08 -3.83
C GLN A 145 -16.95 -6.44 -3.91
N TYR A 146 -17.24 -7.07 -2.78
CA TYR A 146 -18.00 -8.34 -2.75
C TYR A 146 -19.52 -8.11 -2.80
N HIS A 147 -20.01 -6.95 -2.34
CA HIS A 147 -21.42 -6.58 -2.45
C HIS A 147 -21.88 -6.45 -3.91
N THR A 148 -21.00 -6.07 -4.84
CA THR A 148 -21.31 -5.97 -6.27
C THR A 148 -21.20 -7.29 -7.03
N LYS A 149 -20.67 -8.36 -6.41
CA LYS A 149 -20.53 -9.67 -7.04
C LYS A 149 -21.82 -10.49 -6.98
N LEU A 150 -22.03 -11.34 -7.99
CA LEU A 150 -23.16 -12.28 -8.05
C LEU A 150 -23.22 -13.24 -6.84
N ASN A 151 -22.07 -13.57 -6.26
CA ASN A 151 -21.99 -14.33 -5.01
C ASN A 151 -20.77 -13.88 -4.19
N ARG A 152 -20.81 -14.15 -2.88
CA ARG A 152 -19.81 -13.70 -1.91
C ARG A 152 -18.79 -14.79 -1.55
N LYS A 153 -18.60 -15.78 -2.42
CA LYS A 153 -17.63 -16.86 -2.17
C LYS A 153 -16.21 -16.27 -2.13
N GLY A 154 -15.43 -16.62 -1.10
CA GLY A 154 -14.06 -16.14 -0.95
C GLY A 154 -13.93 -14.85 -0.13
N ILE A 155 -15.01 -14.37 0.51
CA ILE A 155 -14.98 -13.10 1.23
C ILE A 155 -14.24 -13.18 2.55
N TYR A 156 -14.43 -14.24 3.31
CA TYR A 156 -13.77 -14.41 4.60
C TYR A 156 -12.25 -14.50 4.42
N GLU A 157 -11.80 -15.19 3.39
CA GLU A 157 -10.38 -15.28 3.02
C GLU A 157 -9.82 -13.91 2.59
N ALA A 158 -10.62 -13.09 1.90
CA ALA A 158 -10.21 -11.74 1.51
C ALA A 158 -10.11 -10.80 2.73
N LEU A 159 -11.07 -10.87 3.65
CA LEU A 159 -11.07 -10.09 4.89
C LEU A 159 -9.92 -10.51 5.82
N GLU A 160 -9.66 -11.82 5.96
CA GLU A 160 -8.52 -12.34 6.72
C GLU A 160 -7.19 -11.76 6.21
N LYS A 161 -7.02 -11.70 4.89
CA LYS A 161 -5.83 -11.10 4.26
C LYS A 161 -5.66 -9.61 4.59
N CYS A 162 -6.73 -8.86 4.82
CA CYS A 162 -6.64 -7.47 5.27
C CYS A 162 -5.92 -7.40 6.62
N PHE A 163 -6.29 -8.27 7.57
CA PHE A 163 -5.65 -8.39 8.87
C PHE A 163 -4.20 -8.86 8.76
N GLU A 164 -3.93 -9.91 7.98
CA GLU A 164 -2.57 -10.44 7.79
C GLU A 164 -1.59 -9.35 7.35
N THR A 165 -2.05 -8.42 6.53
CA THR A 165 -1.20 -7.38 5.94
C THR A 165 -1.16 -6.09 6.74
N SER A 166 -2.21 -5.74 7.50
CA SER A 166 -2.38 -4.37 8.01
C SER A 166 -2.68 -4.27 9.51
N SER A 167 -2.85 -5.38 10.23
CA SER A 167 -3.23 -5.37 11.65
C SER A 167 -2.08 -5.15 12.64
N ARG A 168 -0.87 -4.85 12.15
CA ARG A 168 0.34 -4.77 12.97
C ARG A 168 1.11 -3.51 12.62
N SER A 169 1.76 -2.93 13.62
CA SER A 169 2.71 -1.84 13.37
C SER A 169 3.86 -2.33 12.46
N PRO A 170 4.54 -1.42 11.74
CA PRO A 170 5.73 -1.76 10.98
C PRO A 170 6.77 -2.50 11.82
N GLU A 171 6.99 -2.05 13.06
CA GLU A 171 7.94 -2.62 14.02
C GLU A 171 7.60 -4.08 14.35
N GLU A 172 6.34 -4.35 14.70
CA GLU A 172 5.85 -5.70 15.02
C GLU A 172 5.89 -6.64 13.81
N ALA A 173 5.48 -6.15 12.64
CA ALA A 173 5.48 -6.94 11.42
C ALA A 173 6.90 -7.31 10.98
N ILE A 174 7.86 -6.40 11.12
CA ILE A 174 9.28 -6.65 10.87
C ILE A 174 9.85 -7.62 11.91
N ALA A 175 9.58 -7.41 13.20
CA ALA A 175 10.02 -8.29 14.27
C ALA A 175 9.51 -9.73 14.06
N ASN A 176 8.25 -9.90 13.67
CA ASN A 176 7.68 -11.19 13.32
C ASN A 176 8.41 -11.84 12.12
N ALA A 177 8.80 -11.06 11.11
CA ALA A 177 9.58 -11.58 9.98
C ALA A 177 10.97 -12.07 10.41
N HIS A 178 11.65 -11.35 11.31
CA HIS A 178 12.93 -11.78 11.88
C HIS A 178 12.77 -13.06 12.70
N ARG A 179 11.75 -13.14 13.56
CA ARG A 179 11.45 -14.35 14.33
C ARG A 179 11.21 -15.56 13.44
N LYS A 180 10.39 -15.42 12.39
CA LYS A 180 10.13 -16.50 11.41
C LYS A 180 11.40 -16.96 10.71
N ARG A 181 12.32 -16.05 10.45
CA ARG A 181 13.62 -16.35 9.85
C ARG A 181 14.51 -17.12 10.84
N GLU A 182 14.67 -16.64 12.06
CA GLU A 182 15.44 -17.32 13.12
C GLU A 182 14.92 -18.74 13.39
N LEU A 183 13.59 -18.91 13.42
CA LEU A 183 12.95 -20.22 13.55
C LEU A 183 13.34 -21.17 12.42
N LYS A 184 13.35 -20.69 11.16
CA LYS A 184 13.77 -21.49 10.00
C LYS A 184 15.24 -21.87 10.06
N GLU A 185 16.11 -20.93 10.45
CA GLU A 185 17.54 -21.16 10.58
C GLU A 185 17.85 -22.16 11.70
N ALA A 186 17.22 -22.01 12.87
CA ALA A 186 17.36 -22.94 13.98
C ALA A 186 16.86 -24.36 13.62
N ALA A 187 15.72 -24.45 12.92
CA ALA A 187 15.20 -25.73 12.44
C ALA A 187 16.15 -26.39 11.42
N ALA A 188 16.72 -25.61 10.50
CA ALA A 188 17.70 -26.11 9.52
C ALA A 188 19.01 -26.55 10.18
N ALA A 189 19.43 -25.88 11.27
CA ALA A 189 20.61 -26.23 12.05
C ALA A 189 20.37 -27.39 13.04
N GLY A 190 19.13 -27.85 13.21
CA GLY A 190 18.78 -28.88 14.19
C GLY A 190 18.80 -28.42 15.64
N ASP A 191 18.75 -27.11 15.91
CA ASP A 191 18.76 -26.53 17.26
C ASP A 191 17.36 -26.61 17.91
N VAL A 192 17.06 -27.79 18.45
CA VAL A 192 15.77 -28.07 19.11
C VAL A 192 15.53 -27.16 20.32
N ALA A 193 16.59 -26.73 21.02
CA ALA A 193 16.46 -25.86 22.19
C ALA A 193 16.00 -24.45 21.77
N LYS A 194 16.63 -23.89 20.74
CA LYS A 194 16.25 -22.58 20.19
C LYS A 194 14.85 -22.60 19.56
N VAL A 195 14.49 -23.66 18.84
CA VAL A 195 13.13 -23.82 18.29
C VAL A 195 12.08 -23.86 19.41
N LYS A 196 12.33 -24.60 20.51
CA LYS A 196 11.43 -24.60 21.67
C LYS A 196 11.36 -23.22 22.32
N GLN A 197 12.49 -22.55 22.54
CA GLN A 197 12.49 -21.21 23.15
C GLN A 197 11.65 -20.21 22.34
N LEU A 198 11.82 -20.19 21.02
CA LEU A 198 11.10 -19.27 20.13
C LEU A 198 9.60 -19.60 20.08
N THR A 199 9.22 -20.87 19.94
CA THR A 199 7.79 -21.27 19.90
C THR A 199 7.06 -21.09 21.24
N TRP A 200 7.73 -21.30 22.37
CA TRP A 200 7.15 -21.07 23.71
C TRP A 200 6.97 -19.59 24.03
N SER A 201 7.82 -18.72 23.50
CA SER A 201 7.63 -17.27 23.60
C SER A 201 6.34 -16.86 22.87
N ASP A 202 6.03 -17.49 21.74
CA ASP A 202 4.83 -17.19 20.94
C ASP A 202 3.53 -17.51 21.67
N LEU A 203 3.50 -18.62 22.40
CA LEU A 203 2.35 -19.04 23.20
C LEU A 203 2.10 -18.13 24.41
N LYS A 204 3.14 -17.48 24.95
CA LYS A 204 3.00 -16.58 26.10
C LYS A 204 2.66 -15.15 25.73
N PHE A 205 3.11 -14.68 24.57
CA PHE A 205 2.91 -13.29 24.12
C PHE A 205 1.90 -13.17 22.97
N GLY A 206 1.25 -14.28 22.57
CA GLY A 206 0.20 -14.30 21.55
C GLY A 206 -1.19 -13.86 22.05
N ASP A 207 -1.38 -13.77 23.37
CA ASP A 207 -2.62 -13.33 24.05
C ASP A 207 -2.29 -12.17 25.02
N SER A 208 -1.89 -11.01 24.49
CA SER A 208 -1.93 -9.77 25.26
C SER A 208 -2.62 -8.70 24.44
N PRO A 209 -3.97 -8.65 24.47
CA PRO A 209 -4.64 -7.37 24.28
C PRO A 209 -4.36 -6.54 25.54
N ASP A 210 -3.81 -5.35 25.34
CA ASP A 210 -3.53 -4.31 26.33
C ASP A 210 -2.40 -4.54 27.35
N SER A 211 -1.32 -3.77 27.13
CA SER A 211 -0.66 -3.00 28.19
C SER A 211 -0.20 -1.67 27.63
#